data_AF-A0A2N7D0H6-F1
#
_entry.id   AF-A0A2N7D0H6-F1
#
_cell.length_a   1.000
_cell.length_b   1.000
_cell.length_c   1.000
_cell.angle_alpha   90.00
_cell.angle_beta   90.00
_cell.angle_gamma   90.00
#
_symmetry.space_group_name_H-M   'P 1'
#
loop_
_entity.id
_entity.type
_entity.pdbx_description
1 polymer ?
#
loop_
_entity_poly.entity_id
_entity_poly.type
_entity_poly.pdbx_seq_one_letter_code
_entity_poly.pdbx_strand_id
1 'polypeptide(L)' 'MSDVNKVESTEKHGMEWKSFFFICAVFFPLLSVAIVGGYGFTVWMLQIFVFGPPGMHG' A
#
# COMPACT_ATOMS: atom_id res chain seq x y z
N MET A 1 -30.30 25.38 -30.95
CA MET A 1 -30.07 24.21 -30.08
C MET A 1 -28.62 23.78 -30.27
N SER A 2 -27.70 24.43 -29.54
CA SER A 2 -26.25 24.25 -29.69
C SER A 2 -25.56 24.03 -28.33
N ASP A 3 -26.32 24.19 -27.24
CA ASP A 3 -25.86 24.24 -25.86
C ASP A 3 -25.70 22.85 -25.22
N VAL A 4 -26.22 21.81 -25.87
CA VAL A 4 -26.16 20.43 -25.37
C VAL A 4 -24.80 19.78 -25.62
N ASN A 5 -24.02 20.24 -26.61
CA ASN A 5 -22.75 19.60 -26.97
C ASN A 5 -21.54 20.12 -26.16
N LYS A 6 -21.69 21.23 -25.43
CA LYS A 6 -20.57 21.87 -24.71
C LYS A 6 -20.30 21.27 -23.31
N VAL A 7 -21.23 20.46 -22.80
CA VAL A 7 -21.15 19.92 -21.41
C VAL A 7 -20.40 18.59 -21.34
N GLU A 8 -19.99 18.00 -22.47
CA GLU A 8 -19.35 16.67 -22.49
C GLU A 8 -17.83 16.69 -22.74
N SER A 9 -17.28 17.79 -23.25
CA SER A 9 -15.89 17.85 -23.76
C SER A 9 -14.86 18.43 -22.79
N THR A 10 -15.26 18.78 -21.57
CA THR A 10 -14.36 19.18 -20.47
C THR A 10 -14.66 18.23 -19.31
N GLU A 11 -13.69 17.90 -18.46
CA GLU A 11 -13.87 17.13 -17.20
C GLU A 11 -13.67 15.59 -17.21
N LYS A 12 -12.89 14.96 -18.11
CA LYS A 12 -12.61 13.50 -17.95
C LYS A 12 -11.16 13.01 -18.07
N HIS A 13 -10.24 13.78 -18.63
CA HIS A 13 -8.86 13.28 -18.87
C HIS A 13 -7.86 13.55 -17.73
N GLY A 14 -8.23 14.34 -16.70
CA GLY A 14 -7.30 14.78 -15.65
C GLY A 14 -7.26 13.90 -14.39
N MET A 15 -8.22 12.97 -14.23
CA MET A 15 -8.41 12.26 -12.96
C MET A 15 -7.84 10.85 -12.91
N GLU A 16 -7.51 10.26 -14.06
CA GLU A 16 -7.06 8.87 -14.14
C GLU A 16 -5.66 8.69 -13.51
N TRP A 17 -4.77 9.66 -13.71
CA TRP A 17 -3.39 9.60 -13.21
C TRP A 17 -3.30 9.63 -11.67
N LYS A 18 -4.28 10.26 -11.01
CA LYS A 18 -4.36 10.30 -9.53
C LYS A 18 -4.63 8.92 -8.93
N SER A 19 -5.43 8.09 -9.60
CA SER A 19 -5.72 6.73 -9.15
C SER A 19 -4.51 5.82 -9.27
N PHE A 20 -3.74 5.94 -10.36
CA PHE A 20 -2.47 5.23 -10.53
C PHE A 20 -1.41 5.66 -9.50
N PHE A 21 -1.26 6.96 -9.26
CA PHE A 21 -0.32 7.44 -8.25
C PHE A 21 -0.74 7.04 -6.85
N PHE A 22 -2.04 7.10 -6.52
CA PHE A 22 -2.55 6.66 -5.22
C PHE A 22 -2.27 5.17 -4.99
N ILE A 23 -2.58 4.31 -5.96
CA ILE A 23 -2.30 2.88 -5.79
C ILE A 23 -0.79 2.65 -5.70
N CYS A 24 0.04 3.26 -6.54
CA CYS A 24 1.49 3.02 -6.48
C CYS A 24 2.13 3.61 -5.20
N ALA A 25 1.71 4.79 -4.75
CA ALA A 25 2.26 5.44 -3.57
C ALA A 25 1.66 4.93 -2.25
N VAL A 26 0.54 4.20 -2.27
CA VAL A 26 -0.11 3.68 -1.06
C VAL A 26 -0.06 2.16 -1.01
N PHE A 27 -0.46 1.47 -2.09
CA PHE A 27 -0.52 0.00 -2.15
C PHE A 27 0.85 -0.65 -2.01
N PHE A 28 1.86 -0.15 -2.73
CA PHE A 28 3.22 -0.69 -2.67
C PHE A 28 3.85 -0.53 -1.27
N PRO A 29 3.80 0.65 -0.62
CA PRO A 29 4.29 0.76 0.75
C PRO A 29 3.45 -0.03 1.76
N LEU A 30 2.13 -0.12 1.59
CA LEU A 30 1.30 -1.02 2.41
C LEU A 30 1.74 -2.48 2.29
N LEU A 31 1.99 -2.95 1.06
CA LEU A 31 2.53 -4.29 0.83
C LEU A 31 3.90 -4.46 1.46
N SER A 32 4.79 -3.47 1.33
CA SER A 32 6.12 -3.50 1.94
C SER A 32 6.05 -3.63 3.46
N VAL A 33 5.21 -2.83 4.13
CA VAL A 33 5.01 -2.91 5.58
C VAL A 33 4.36 -4.22 5.99
N ALA A 34 3.38 -4.71 5.23
CA ALA A 34 2.72 -5.99 5.52
C ALA A 34 3.71 -7.16 5.41
N ILE A 35 4.57 -7.19 4.39
CA ILE A 35 5.56 -8.24 4.21
C ILE A 35 6.69 -8.13 5.23
N VAL A 36 7.32 -6.95 5.37
CA VAL A 36 8.46 -6.76 6.29
C VAL A 36 8.00 -6.86 7.74
N GLY A 37 6.89 -6.20 8.08
CA GLY A 37 6.28 -6.25 9.40
C GLY A 37 5.73 -7.63 9.72
N GLY A 38 5.03 -8.27 8.78
CA GLY A 38 4.53 -9.64 8.95
C GLY A 38 5.67 -10.64 9.13
N TYR A 39 6.71 -10.57 8.28
CA TYR A 39 7.88 -11.45 8.39
C TYR A 39 8.65 -11.21 9.70
N GLY A 40 8.91 -9.96 10.06
CA GLY A 40 9.57 -9.61 11.33
C GLY A 40 8.76 -10.05 12.54
N PHE A 41 7.43 -9.89 12.49
CA PHE A 41 6.52 -10.37 13.53
C PHE A 41 6.47 -11.89 13.61
N THR A 42 6.44 -12.59 12.48
CA THR A 42 6.51 -14.06 12.43
C THR A 42 7.82 -14.56 13.02
N VAL A 43 8.96 -13.97 12.64
CA VAL A 43 10.26 -14.32 13.21
C VAL A 43 10.28 -14.02 14.71
N TRP A 44 9.80 -12.87 15.14
CA TRP A 44 9.69 -12.51 16.56
C TRP A 44 8.82 -13.51 17.35
N MET A 45 7.68 -13.91 16.80
CA MET A 45 6.83 -14.93 17.41
C MET A 45 7.52 -16.28 17.45
N LEU A 46 8.16 -16.71 16.36
CA LEU A 46 8.93 -17.95 16.33
C LEU A 46 10.07 -17.93 17.36
N GLN A 47 10.71 -16.78 17.56
CA GLN A 47 11.70 -16.58 18.62
C GLN A 47 11.09 -16.82 20.00
N ILE A 48 9.97 -16.16 20.33
CA ILE A 48 9.28 -16.29 21.62
C ILE A 48 8.77 -17.73 21.88
N PHE A 49 8.18 -18.39 20.87
CA PHE A 49 7.49 -19.68 21.05
C PHE A 49 8.43 -20.90 20.97
N VAL A 50 9.50 -20.85 20.17
CA VAL A 50 10.34 -22.02 19.86
C VAL A 50 11.78 -21.87 20.34
N PHE A 51 12.38 -20.69 20.17
CA PHE A 51 13.81 -20.48 20.39
C PHE A 51 14.18 -19.79 21.71
N GLY A 52 13.19 -19.39 22.50
CA GLY A 52 13.39 -18.62 23.72
C GLY A 52 13.59 -17.12 23.45
N PRO A 53 13.40 -16.26 24.48
CA PRO A 53 13.32 -14.81 24.32
C PRO A 53 14.49 -14.24 23.49
N PRO A 54 14.22 -13.43 22.45
CA PRO A 54 15.28 -12.82 21.65
C PRO A 54 16.04 -11.81 22.51
N GLY A 55 17.25 -12.19 22.97
CA GLY A 55 18.10 -11.32 23.79
C GLY A 55 19.20 -12.01 24.60
N MET A 56 19.21 -13.34 24.75
CA MET A 56 20.21 -14.06 25.54
C MET A 56 21.18 -14.86 24.65
N HIS A 57 22.01 -14.16 23.89
CA HIS A 57 23.34 -14.65 23.50
C HIS A 57 24.36 -13.79 24.24
N GLY A 58 24.79 -14.31 25.40
CA GLY A 58 26.04 -13.96 26.08
C GLY A 58 26.89 -15.22 26.18
#